data_AF-A0A934NWE9-F1
#
_entry.id   AF-A0A934NWE9-F1
#
_cell.length_a   1.000
_cell.length_b   1.000
_cell.length_c   1.000
_cell.angle_alpha   90.00
_cell.angle_beta   90.00
_cell.angle_gamma   90.00
#
_symmetry.space_group_name_H-M   'P 1'
#
loop_
_entity.id
_entity.type
_entity.pdbx_description
1 polymer ?
#
loop_
_entity_poly.entity_id
_entity_poly.type
_entity_poly.pdbx_seq_one_letter_code
_entity_poly.pdbx_strand_id
1 'polypeptide(L)' 'MADFNHADIDYGIEISEIYDGVAVWVLKDGSLVNRFAGRPGWETRAARIDVWITRSREAAATAEPASEAVPSA' A
#
# COMPACT_ATOMS: atom_id res chain seq x y z
N MET A 1 19.96 4.52 -1.08
CA MET A 1 18.61 4.09 -1.50
C MET A 1 18.76 2.64 -1.88
N ALA A 2 18.05 1.73 -1.23
CA ALA A 2 18.05 0.33 -1.67
C ALA A 2 17.53 0.28 -3.10
N ASP A 3 18.22 -0.44 -3.98
CA ASP A 3 17.83 -0.61 -5.38
C ASP A 3 16.44 -1.27 -5.44
N PHE A 4 15.43 -0.47 -5.76
CA PHE A 4 14.07 -0.97 -6.00
C PHE A 4 14.08 -1.87 -7.24
N ASN A 5 13.84 -3.17 -7.07
CA ASN A 5 13.74 -4.13 -8.16
C ASN A 5 12.28 -4.54 -8.37
N HIS A 6 11.80 -4.45 -9.61
CA HIS A 6 10.45 -4.87 -9.97
C HIS A 6 10.20 -6.38 -9.70
N ALA A 7 11.25 -7.20 -9.61
CA ALA A 7 11.14 -8.61 -9.26
C ALA A 7 10.68 -8.85 -7.80
N ASP A 8 10.78 -7.83 -6.93
CA ASP A 8 10.36 -7.90 -5.53
C ASP A 8 8.89 -7.51 -5.33
N ILE A 9 8.22 -7.06 -6.40
CA ILE A 9 6.80 -6.74 -6.40
C ILE A 9 6.01 -8.05 -6.38
N ASP A 10 5.09 -8.17 -5.43
CA ASP A 10 4.11 -9.24 -5.35
C ASP A 10 2.87 -8.89 -6.17
N TYR A 11 2.26 -7.73 -5.90
CA TYR A 11 1.15 -7.20 -6.70
C TYR A 11 1.06 -5.66 -6.65
N GLY A 12 0.27 -5.10 -7.57
CA GLY A 12 0.00 -3.67 -7.66
C GLY A 12 -1.42 -3.33 -7.22
N ILE A 13 -1.57 -2.23 -6.49
CA ILE A 13 -2.87 -1.66 -6.14
C ILE A 13 -3.17 -0.50 -7.08
N GLU A 14 -4.23 -0.67 -7.85
CA GLU A 14 -4.86 0.41 -8.59
C GLU A 14 -5.81 1.14 -7.66
N ILE A 15 -5.65 2.45 -7.56
CA ILE A 15 -6.60 3.29 -6.82
C ILE A 15 -7.51 3.93 -7.86
N SER A 16 -8.55 3.17 -8.20
CA SER A 16 -9.61 3.58 -9.11
C SER A 16 -10.16 4.94 -8.70
N GLU A 17 -10.56 5.74 -9.70
CA GLU A 17 -11.09 7.11 -9.53
C GLU A 17 -10.06 8.16 -9.06
N ILE A 18 -8.88 7.74 -8.62
CA ILE A 18 -7.79 8.66 -8.27
C ILE A 18 -6.73 8.71 -9.38
N TYR A 19 -6.37 7.56 -9.98
CA TYR A 19 -5.37 7.49 -11.05
C TYR A 19 -5.66 6.37 -12.06
N ASP A 20 -5.27 6.58 -13.32
CA ASP A 20 -5.23 5.50 -14.32
C ASP A 20 -4.02 4.60 -14.05
N GLY A 21 -4.30 3.37 -13.60
CA GLY A 21 -3.32 2.31 -13.38
C GLY A 21 -2.74 2.23 -11.95
N VAL A 22 -1.73 1.38 -11.80
CA VAL A 22 -1.13 1.06 -10.49
C VAL A 22 -0.48 2.28 -9.84
N ALA A 23 -0.89 2.57 -8.60
CA ALA A 23 -0.38 3.68 -7.80
C ALA A 23 0.51 3.23 -6.62
N VAL A 24 0.29 2.02 -6.10
CA VAL A 24 1.05 1.44 -4.99
C VAL A 24 1.55 0.06 -5.38
N TRP A 25 2.82 -0.21 -5.11
CA TRP A 25 3.40 -1.55 -5.22
C TRP A 25 3.43 -2.21 -3.86
N VAL A 26 2.95 -3.44 -3.78
CA VAL A 26 3.13 -4.30 -2.62
C VAL A 26 4.32 -5.19 -2.90
N LEU A 27 5.33 -5.10 -2.04
CA LEU A 27 6.49 -5.97 -2.10
C LEU A 27 6.19 -7.30 -1.41
N LYS A 28 6.98 -8.33 -1.74
CA LYS A 28 6.86 -9.69 -1.17
C LYS A 28 7.05 -9.76 0.34
N ASP A 29 7.71 -8.77 0.94
CA ASP A 29 7.86 -8.62 2.39
C ASP A 29 6.66 -7.93 3.05
N GLY A 30 5.62 -7.58 2.28
CA GLY A 30 4.45 -6.84 2.73
C GLY A 30 4.64 -5.32 2.75
N SER A 31 5.81 -4.80 2.37
CA SER A 31 6.07 -3.37 2.31
C SER A 31 5.25 -2.71 1.19
N LEU A 32 4.67 -1.55 1.50
CA LEU A 32 3.97 -0.71 0.52
C LEU A 32 4.90 0.38 -0.02
N VAL A 33 5.05 0.46 -1.34
CA VAL A 33 5.88 1.44 -2.04
C VAL A 33 5.02 2.34 -2.92
N ASN A 34 5.14 3.65 -2.73
CA ASN A 34 4.49 4.64 -3.56
C ASN A 34 5.23 4.79 -4.90
N ARG A 35 4.55 4.49 -6.01
CA ARG A 35 5.13 4.55 -7.37
C ARG A 35 5.51 5.97 -7.80
N PHE A 36 4.84 6.99 -7.27
CA PHE A 36 5.02 8.38 -7.68
C PHE A 36 6.00 9.14 -6.78
N ALA A 37 6.47 8.53 -5.69
CA ALA A 37 7.44 9.14 -4.80
C ALA A 37 8.73 9.48 -5.56
N GLY A 38 9.19 10.73 -5.41
CA GLY A 38 10.41 11.22 -6.05
C GLY A 38 10.31 11.50 -7.55
N ARG A 39 9.15 11.37 -8.19
CA ARG A 39 8.95 11.81 -9.59
C ARG A 39 8.70 13.32 -9.66
N PRO A 40 9.53 14.10 -10.40
CA PRO A 40 9.30 15.52 -10.58
C PRO A 40 7.93 15.81 -11.22
N GLY A 41 7.16 16.75 -10.67
CA GLY A 41 5.81 17.11 -11.14
C GLY A 41 4.69 16.18 -10.64
N TRP A 42 5.02 15.23 -9.76
CA TRP A 42 4.06 14.30 -9.14
C TRP A 42 3.99 14.46 -7.63
N GLU A 43 4.56 15.53 -7.05
CA GLU A 43 4.71 15.73 -5.60
C GLU A 43 3.36 15.70 -4.87
N THR A 44 2.36 16.42 -5.39
CA THR A 44 0.99 16.42 -4.83
C THR A 44 0.35 15.04 -4.90
N ARG A 45 0.64 14.28 -5.96
CA ARG A 45 0.07 12.94 -6.16
C ARG A 45 0.73 11.93 -5.23
N ALA A 46 2.06 12.00 -5.13
CA ALA A 46 2.84 11.21 -4.19
C ALA A 46 2.34 11.43 -2.76
N ALA A 47 2.16 12.68 -2.33
CA ALA A 47 1.64 13.00 -1.00
C ALA A 47 0.25 12.39 -0.73
N ARG A 48 -0.67 12.39 -1.71
CA ARG A 48 -1.98 11.75 -1.56
C ARG A 48 -1.87 10.24 -1.40
N ILE A 49 -0.98 9.59 -2.15
CA ILE A 49 -0.72 8.16 -2.03
C ILE A 49 -0.05 7.83 -0.68
N ASP A 50 0.87 8.66 -0.20
CA ASP A 50 1.50 8.47 1.11
C ASP A 50 0.48 8.55 2.24
N VAL A 51 -0.46 9.50 2.18
CA VAL A 51 -1.59 9.59 3.11
C VAL A 51 -2.47 8.34 3.03
N TRP A 52 -2.78 7.87 1.83
CA TRP A 52 -3.56 6.64 1.64
C TRP A 52 -2.86 5.42 2.26
N ILE A 53 -1.55 5.23 1.99
CA ILE A 53 -0.75 4.15 2.57
C ILE A 53 -0.77 4.22 4.09
N THR A 54 -0.60 5.41 4.66
CA THR A 54 -0.60 5.63 6.12
C THR A 54 -1.94 5.21 6.73
N ARG A 55 -3.05 5.69 6.17
CA ARG A 55 -4.40 5.32 6.64
C ARG A 55 -4.70 3.83 6.50
N SER A 56 -4.27 3.21 5.41
CA SER A 56 -4.42 1.77 5.21
C SER A 56 -3.67 0.96 6.25
N ARG A 57 -2.45 1.41 6.64
CA ARG A 57 -1.69 0.79 7.73
C ARG A 57 -2.36 0.95 9.08
N GLU A 58 -2.89 2.14 9.39
CA GLU A 58 -3.64 2.39 10.63
C GLU A 58 -4.91 1.53 10.72
N ALA A 59 -5.65 1.43 9.60
CA ALA A 59 -6.84 0.58 9.52
C ALA A 59 -6.49 -0.91 9.70
N ALA A 60 -5.42 -1.39 9.07
CA ALA A 60 -4.95 -2.76 9.22
C ALA A 60 -4.47 -3.07 10.65
N ALA A 61 -3.81 -2.12 11.31
CA ALA A 61 -3.38 -2.26 12.70
C ALA A 61 -4.58 -2.28 13.68
N THR A 62 -5.65 -1.57 13.37
CA THR A 62 -6.88 -1.55 14.18
C THR A 62 -7.77 -2.77 13.92
N ALA A 63 -7.60 -3.44 12.78
CA ALA A 63 -8.28 -4.68 12.42
C ALA A 63 -7.62 -5.93 13.04
N GLU A 64 -7.13 -5.83 14.28
CA GLU A 64 -6.85 -7.02 15.10
C GLU A 64 -8.04 -8.00 15.01
N PRO A 65 -7.79 -9.31 14.87
CA PRO A 65 -8.80 -10.24 14.40
C PRO A 65 -9.88 -10.42 15.46
N ALA A 66 -11.06 -9.84 15.22
CA ALA A 66 -12.26 -10.37 15.82
C ALA A 66 -12.48 -11.78 15.23
N SER A 67 -12.28 -12.78 16.10
CA SER A 67 -12.79 -14.16 16.00
C SER A 67 -11.82 -15.24 15.52
N GLU A 68 -11.26 -15.97 16.49
CA GLU A 68 -11.50 -17.42 16.53
C GLU A 68 -11.85 -17.84 17.97
N ALA A 69 -12.97 -17.33 18.48
CA ALA A 69 -13.66 -17.99 19.58
C ALA A 69 -14.54 -19.08 18.95
N VAL A 70 -14.02 -20.30 18.81
CA VAL A 70 -14.84 -21.48 18.56
C VAL A 70 -15.61 -21.75 19.85
N PRO A 71 -16.96 -21.62 19.91
CA PRO A 71 -17.69 -22.14 21.05
C PRO A 71 -17.71 -23.66 20.90
N SER A 72 -16.86 -24.36 21.66
CA SER A 72 -17.03 -25.79 21.86
C SER A 72 -18.28 -25.99 22.74
N ALA A 73 -19.30 -26.59 22.14
CA ALA A 73 -20.50 -27.10 22.80
C ALA A 73 -20.21 -28.36 23.63
#